data_AF-A0A944Y3R2-F1
#
_entry.id   AF-A0A944Y3R2-F1
#
_cell.length_a   1.000
_cell.length_b   1.000
_cell.length_c   1.000
_cell.angle_alpha   90.00
_cell.angle_beta   90.00
_cell.angle_gamma   90.00
#
_symmetry.space_group_name_H-M   'P 1'
#
loop_
_entity.id
_entity.type
_entity.pdbx_description
1 polymer ?
#
loop_
_entity_poly.entity_id
_entity_poly.type
_entity_poly.pdbx_seq_one_letter_code
_entity_poly.pdbx_strand_id
1 'polypeptide(L)'
;MSKIKTIVLTSKENFVWTSMTEIVPSLELAWKESCNEQHCVEIVNVDGLELKELLPKLLSGNNFVFTVFTTKLAKLGEMLRSKFSIDGRYIIHLHNMATIGCWPMHHWGWGSVLRKSDIFISTCKNDILAMGNCFIEPEVRLIPFYLMELETGAEENTSTSRVEGSHFVYIGRLSVQKNIHGLIYGLFRLSQKFPDLDYSLDLFGETDNLGCPHLEYKFENYELFLKELVGKLGLLEKVNFRGYVNRDKIESELNDSPYIFLSPSMHSDENFGIAALRSLRQGALAVLSDWGGHHDYPEHFPEKVFTAKIQEGNDGPFLDIEDWVKKLQQAIVQSTNESKKSFPDYYSKRSVVEKFRAILNEPVKEQDPLEMTDLARDILGERNRYKGEGSIGNRIFSSFSDPLWKPFLQSYGMGPTIINCGKLMALVPWSSIADNEITVSDPHKGIRHFAYSEGPTVLKNHLGNCYNIDSETAAQLASHGYGSYI
;
A
#
# COMPACT_ATOMS: atom_id res chain seq x y z
N MET A 1 10.01 18.36 39.45
CA MET A 1 10.53 18.33 38.06
C MET A 1 9.45 18.90 37.16
N SER A 2 9.79 19.72 36.16
CA SER A 2 8.83 20.15 35.14
C SER A 2 8.37 18.92 34.35
N LYS A 3 7.06 18.82 34.06
CA LYS A 3 6.53 17.74 33.22
C LYS A 3 7.18 17.81 31.84
N ILE A 4 7.53 16.66 31.28
CA ILE A 4 8.00 16.55 29.90
C ILE A 4 6.82 16.88 28.99
N LYS A 5 7.01 17.79 28.05
CA LYS A 5 5.98 18.26 27.13
C LYS A 5 6.19 17.71 25.73
N THR A 6 5.18 17.04 25.20
CA THR A 6 5.14 16.57 23.81
C THR A 6 4.17 17.44 23.01
N ILE A 7 4.65 18.05 21.93
CA ILE A 7 3.82 18.82 21.01
C ILE A 7 3.50 17.95 19.79
N VAL A 8 2.22 17.66 19.58
CA VAL A 8 1.73 16.93 18.41
C VAL A 8 1.36 17.94 17.33
N LEU A 9 2.20 18.01 16.31
CA LEU A 9 2.05 18.86 15.14
C LEU A 9 1.28 18.09 14.07
N THR A 10 0.12 18.65 13.71
CA THR A 10 -0.84 18.03 12.78
C THR A 10 -1.27 19.04 11.71
N SER A 11 -1.85 18.53 10.62
CA SER A 11 -2.38 19.33 9.52
C SER A 11 -3.51 18.57 8.82
N LYS A 12 -4.52 19.31 8.36
CA LYS A 12 -5.65 18.84 7.56
C LYS A 12 -5.41 19.03 6.06
N GLU A 13 -4.28 19.60 5.62
CA GLU A 13 -3.97 19.74 4.18
C GLU A 13 -3.97 18.38 3.46
N ASN A 14 -3.63 17.29 4.15
CA ASN A 14 -3.64 15.93 3.61
C ASN A 14 -5.03 15.25 3.63
N PHE A 15 -6.10 15.94 4.03
CA PHE A 15 -7.47 15.36 4.04
C PHE A 15 -8.06 15.15 2.65
N VAL A 16 -7.33 15.54 1.59
CA VAL A 16 -7.61 15.12 0.21
C VAL A 16 -7.59 13.61 0.05
N TRP A 17 -6.88 12.89 0.93
CA TRP A 17 -6.91 11.43 1.02
C TRP A 17 -7.94 11.01 2.07
N THR A 18 -9.00 10.28 1.66
CA THR A 18 -10.07 9.85 2.56
C THR A 18 -9.58 8.99 3.74
N SER A 19 -8.46 8.28 3.61
CA SER A 19 -7.85 7.56 4.73
C SER A 19 -7.30 8.51 5.80
N MET A 20 -6.78 9.66 5.40
CA MET A 20 -6.14 10.62 6.30
C MET A 20 -7.14 11.37 7.17
N THR A 21 -8.39 11.49 6.73
CA THR A 21 -9.48 12.03 7.57
C THR A 21 -9.79 11.15 8.77
N GLU A 22 -9.34 9.89 8.76
CA GLU A 22 -9.52 8.94 9.87
C GLU A 22 -8.22 8.71 10.65
N ILE A 23 -7.11 8.49 9.92
CA ILE A 23 -5.81 8.21 10.55
C ILE A 23 -5.39 9.38 11.45
N VAL A 24 -5.45 10.61 10.96
CA VAL A 24 -4.90 11.76 11.68
C VAL A 24 -5.66 12.02 12.99
N PRO A 25 -7.01 12.06 13.01
CA PRO A 25 -7.75 12.17 14.26
C PRO A 25 -7.49 11.00 15.23
N SER A 26 -7.38 9.77 14.74
CA SER A 26 -7.02 8.61 15.59
C SER A 26 -5.64 8.80 16.22
N LEU A 27 -4.64 9.22 15.44
CA LEU A 27 -3.30 9.48 15.95
C LEU A 27 -3.30 10.59 17.01
N GLU A 28 -3.98 11.71 16.74
CA GLU A 28 -4.13 12.82 17.68
C GLU A 28 -4.73 12.34 19.01
N LEU A 29 -5.82 11.57 18.97
CA LEU A 29 -6.46 11.03 20.16
C LEU A 29 -5.54 10.08 20.93
N ALA A 30 -4.85 9.16 20.25
CA ALA A 30 -3.97 8.21 20.94
C ALA A 30 -2.75 8.89 21.56
N TRP A 31 -2.17 9.91 20.91
CA TRP A 31 -1.13 10.72 21.55
C TRP A 31 -1.68 11.48 22.76
N LYS A 32 -2.87 12.05 22.67
CA LYS A 32 -3.50 12.73 23.82
C LYS A 32 -3.72 11.78 25.00
N GLU A 33 -4.18 10.56 24.74
CA GLU A 33 -4.40 9.52 25.76
C GLU A 33 -3.10 8.89 26.30
N SER A 34 -1.95 9.10 25.65
CA SER A 34 -0.65 8.64 26.17
C SER A 34 -0.10 9.51 27.30
N CYS A 35 -0.69 10.70 27.53
CA CYS A 35 -0.43 11.61 28.65
C CYS A 35 -0.46 10.88 30.01
N ASN A 36 0.41 11.29 30.94
CA ASN A 36 0.48 10.72 32.29
C ASN A 36 0.93 11.78 33.33
N GLU A 37 1.25 11.35 34.55
CA GLU A 37 1.66 12.29 35.62
C GLU A 37 2.95 13.05 35.28
N GLN A 38 3.88 12.42 34.55
CA GLN A 38 5.19 12.95 34.20
C GLN A 38 5.23 13.61 32.82
N HIS A 39 4.30 13.27 31.94
CA HIS A 39 4.26 13.70 30.55
C HIS A 39 2.94 14.39 30.21
N CYS A 40 3.00 15.57 29.58
CA CYS A 40 1.84 16.23 28.99
C CYS A 40 1.92 16.26 27.46
N VAL A 41 0.76 16.15 26.81
CA VAL A 41 0.64 16.17 25.34
C VAL A 41 -0.25 17.33 24.93
N GLU A 42 0.24 18.18 24.04
CA GLU A 42 -0.51 19.29 23.45
C GLU A 42 -0.63 19.09 21.94
N ILE A 43 -1.85 19.09 21.41
CA ILE A 43 -2.09 19.01 19.96
C ILE A 43 -2.15 20.42 19.39
N VAL A 44 -1.38 20.64 18.32
CA VAL A 44 -1.31 21.91 17.60
C VAL A 44 -1.51 21.62 16.11
N ASN A 45 -2.70 21.97 15.63
CA ASN A 45 -2.94 22.04 14.19
C ASN A 45 -2.23 23.29 13.65
N VAL A 46 -1.30 23.10 12.71
CA VAL A 46 -0.52 24.20 12.14
C VAL A 46 -1.25 24.94 11.03
N ASP A 47 -2.36 24.43 10.52
CA ASP A 47 -3.14 25.07 9.46
C ASP A 47 -3.64 26.44 9.92
N GLY A 48 -3.47 27.46 9.08
CA GLY A 48 -3.93 28.82 9.37
C GLY A 48 -3.19 29.55 10.51
N LEU A 49 -2.32 28.89 11.28
CA LEU A 49 -1.52 29.55 12.31
C LEU A 49 -0.27 30.21 11.73
N GLU A 50 0.02 31.40 12.23
CA GLU A 50 1.25 32.14 11.96
C GLU A 50 2.38 31.70 12.90
N LEU A 51 3.62 31.84 12.46
CA LEU A 51 4.79 31.41 13.24
C LEU A 51 4.87 32.07 14.63
N LYS A 52 4.44 33.33 14.75
CA LYS A 52 4.38 34.09 16.02
C LYS A 52 3.43 33.47 17.04
N GLU A 53 2.39 32.77 16.58
CA GLU A 53 1.38 32.11 17.43
C GLU A 53 1.84 30.70 17.83
N LEU A 54 2.57 30.04 16.92
CA LEU A 54 3.14 28.72 17.14
C LEU A 54 4.31 28.76 18.14
N LEU A 55 5.25 29.69 17.95
CA LEU A 55 6.55 29.68 18.63
C LEU A 55 6.45 29.61 20.17
N PRO A 56 5.56 30.36 20.86
CA PRO A 56 5.41 30.25 22.32
C PRO A 56 5.07 28.83 22.79
N LYS A 57 4.27 28.10 22.02
CA LYS A 57 3.90 26.70 22.34
C LYS A 57 5.10 25.77 22.14
N LEU A 58 5.84 25.97 21.04
CA LEU A 58 6.96 25.14 20.63
C LEU A 58 8.19 25.27 21.54
N LEU A 59 8.46 26.47 22.06
CA LEU A 59 9.60 26.72 22.96
C LEU A 59 9.60 25.86 24.23
N SER A 60 8.44 25.37 24.64
CA SER A 60 8.28 24.51 25.82
C SER A 60 8.32 23.01 25.50
N GLY A 61 8.42 22.63 24.22
CA GLY A 61 8.37 21.23 23.78
C GLY A 61 9.69 20.49 24.00
N ASN A 62 9.60 19.29 24.58
CA ASN A 62 10.69 18.33 24.69
C ASN A 62 10.66 17.28 23.57
N ASN A 63 9.46 16.91 23.11
CA ASN A 63 9.24 16.05 21.95
C ASN A 63 8.33 16.74 20.95
N PHE A 64 8.55 16.51 19.66
CA PHE A 64 7.72 17.00 18.57
C PHE A 64 7.25 15.82 17.72
N VAL A 65 5.95 15.55 17.78
CA VAL A 65 5.32 14.49 16.98
C VAL A 65 4.81 15.12 15.69
N PHE A 66 5.18 14.57 14.54
CA PHE A 66 4.67 14.97 13.23
C PHE A 66 3.72 13.87 12.74
N THR A 67 2.41 14.13 12.81
CA THR A 67 1.39 13.12 12.44
C THR A 67 1.26 12.96 10.93
N VAL A 68 1.67 13.96 10.15
CA VAL A 68 1.67 13.99 8.69
C VAL A 68 2.84 14.80 8.16
N PHE A 69 3.16 14.64 6.89
CA PHE A 69 4.20 15.41 6.22
C PHE A 69 3.59 16.33 5.17
N THR A 70 3.62 17.64 5.44
CA THR A 70 3.21 18.70 4.51
C THR A 70 4.36 19.68 4.34
N THR A 71 4.37 20.49 3.28
CA THR A 71 5.43 21.49 3.09
C THR A 71 5.50 22.48 4.26
N LYS A 72 4.36 22.82 4.88
CA LYS A 72 4.32 23.71 6.06
C LYS A 72 4.97 23.05 7.27
N LEU A 73 4.61 21.80 7.57
CA LEU A 73 5.20 21.04 8.68
C LEU A 73 6.69 20.75 8.46
N ALA A 74 7.09 20.46 7.22
CA ALA A 74 8.48 20.25 6.87
C ALA A 74 9.31 21.51 7.15
N LYS A 75 8.89 22.68 6.64
CA LYS A 75 9.57 23.95 6.92
C LYS A 75 9.60 24.27 8.41
N LEU A 76 8.51 24.02 9.14
CA LEU A 76 8.47 24.24 10.57
C LEU A 76 9.49 23.35 11.31
N GLY A 77 9.53 22.06 11.00
CA GLY A 77 10.47 21.10 11.59
C GLY A 77 11.94 21.44 11.27
N GLU A 78 12.24 21.91 10.07
CA GLU A 78 13.58 22.41 9.75
C GLU A 78 13.93 23.63 10.62
N MET A 79 13.03 24.62 10.69
CA MET A 79 13.25 25.88 11.41
C MET A 79 13.42 25.71 12.93
N LEU A 80 12.68 24.77 13.54
CA LEU A 80 12.78 24.47 14.96
C LEU A 80 14.23 24.24 15.40
N ARG A 81 14.97 23.39 14.69
CA ARG A 81 16.38 23.09 15.00
C ARG A 81 17.34 24.11 14.40
N SER A 82 17.21 24.39 13.10
CA SER A 82 18.21 25.20 12.38
C SER A 82 18.18 26.70 12.73
N LYS A 83 17.02 27.25 13.11
CA LYS A 83 16.85 28.69 13.36
C LYS A 83 16.53 29.02 14.82
N PHE A 84 15.77 28.16 15.49
CA PHE A 84 15.34 28.42 16.88
C PHE A 84 16.12 27.63 17.92
N SER A 85 17.02 26.72 17.51
CA SER A 85 17.80 25.87 18.41
C SER A 85 16.92 25.08 19.40
N ILE A 86 15.73 24.71 18.96
CA ILE A 86 14.80 23.88 19.71
C ILE A 86 15.15 22.42 19.42
N ASP A 87 15.89 21.83 20.35
CA ASP A 87 16.55 20.52 20.22
C ASP A 87 15.71 19.35 20.73
N GLY A 88 14.38 19.48 20.74
CA GLY A 88 13.51 18.38 21.15
C GLY A 88 13.55 17.21 20.16
N ARG A 89 13.30 16.00 20.67
CA ARG A 89 13.27 14.77 19.88
C ARG A 89 12.10 14.79 18.88
N TYR A 90 12.34 14.42 17.63
CA TYR A 90 11.30 14.28 16.63
C TYR A 90 10.73 12.85 16.64
N ILE A 91 9.42 12.75 16.52
CA ILE A 91 8.69 11.49 16.38
C ILE A 91 7.83 11.60 15.12
N ILE A 92 8.14 10.84 14.08
CA ILE A 92 7.71 11.14 12.71
C ILE A 92 6.89 9.98 12.17
N HIS A 93 5.61 10.20 11.84
CA HIS A 93 4.79 9.20 11.15
C HIS A 93 5.16 9.17 9.66
N LEU A 94 5.68 8.03 9.19
CA LEU A 94 6.29 7.92 7.86
C LEU A 94 5.29 8.03 6.71
N HIS A 95 4.08 7.47 6.90
CA HIS A 95 3.12 7.25 5.81
C HIS A 95 3.80 6.61 4.60
N ASN A 96 4.01 7.36 3.52
CA ASN A 96 4.42 6.85 2.22
C ASN A 96 5.86 7.18 1.82
N MET A 97 6.66 7.68 2.77
CA MET A 97 7.98 8.24 2.46
C MET A 97 9.07 7.18 2.30
N ALA A 98 8.93 6.01 2.94
CA ALA A 98 9.98 5.00 2.97
C ALA A 98 10.30 4.43 1.58
N THR A 99 9.28 4.13 0.78
CA THR A 99 9.43 3.51 -0.56
C THR A 99 9.97 4.44 -1.64
N ILE A 100 10.13 5.73 -1.32
CA ILE A 100 10.65 6.78 -2.21
C ILE A 100 11.96 7.38 -1.69
N GLY A 101 12.67 6.65 -0.82
CA GLY A 101 13.96 7.07 -0.29
C GLY A 101 13.89 8.30 0.62
N CYS A 102 12.72 8.59 1.21
CA CYS A 102 12.49 9.78 2.02
C CYS A 102 12.93 11.11 1.37
N TRP A 103 13.01 11.16 0.03
CA TRP A 103 13.48 12.37 -0.68
C TRP A 103 12.74 13.64 -0.27
N PRO A 104 11.41 13.64 0.06
CA PRO A 104 10.73 14.86 0.45
C PRO A 104 11.32 15.46 1.74
N MET A 105 11.73 14.62 2.69
CA MET A 105 12.41 15.07 3.92
C MET A 105 13.71 15.80 3.58
N HIS A 106 14.57 15.19 2.77
CA HIS A 106 15.82 15.81 2.36
C HIS A 106 15.61 17.09 1.57
N HIS A 107 14.63 17.10 0.66
CA HIS A 107 14.32 18.26 -0.15
C HIS A 107 13.92 19.49 0.67
N TRP A 108 13.20 19.29 1.76
CA TRP A 108 12.77 20.35 2.66
C TRP A 108 13.67 20.51 3.90
N GLY A 109 14.96 20.14 3.76
CA GLY A 109 16.00 20.47 4.74
C GLY A 109 16.05 19.55 5.96
N TRP A 110 15.21 18.52 6.06
CA TRP A 110 15.23 17.64 7.23
C TRP A 110 16.50 16.80 7.31
N GLY A 111 17.09 16.45 6.17
CA GLY A 111 18.32 15.66 6.10
C GLY A 111 19.50 16.29 6.86
N SER A 112 19.51 17.60 7.10
CA SER A 112 20.58 18.28 7.86
C SER A 112 20.24 18.49 9.34
N VAL A 113 18.99 18.26 9.75
CA VAL A 113 18.54 18.50 11.13
C VAL A 113 18.11 17.23 11.87
N LEU A 114 17.87 16.12 11.17
CA LEU A 114 17.53 14.83 11.79
C LEU A 114 18.70 14.30 12.62
N ARG A 115 18.37 13.63 13.73
CA ARG A 115 19.32 13.08 14.72
C ARG A 115 19.04 11.61 14.95
N LYS A 116 20.03 10.85 15.39
CA LYS A 116 19.90 9.42 15.73
C LYS A 116 18.88 9.13 16.84
N SER A 117 18.58 10.12 17.69
CA SER A 117 17.54 10.03 18.72
C SER A 117 16.12 10.25 18.20
N ASP A 118 15.94 10.71 16.96
CA ASP A 118 14.62 10.84 16.36
C ASP A 118 14.02 9.48 16.05
N ILE A 119 12.71 9.38 16.20
CA ILE A 119 11.99 8.11 16.04
C ILE A 119 11.07 8.21 14.83
N PHE A 120 11.17 7.25 13.94
CA PHE A 120 10.20 7.06 12.86
C PHE A 120 9.14 6.04 13.28
N ILE A 121 7.88 6.35 13.03
CA ILE A 121 6.76 5.44 13.24
C ILE A 121 6.37 4.87 11.89
N SER A 122 6.52 3.55 11.77
CA SER A 122 6.07 2.76 10.64
C SER A 122 4.82 1.96 11.02
N THR A 123 3.94 1.75 10.05
CA THR A 123 2.74 0.92 10.23
C THR A 123 2.92 -0.52 9.73
N CYS A 124 4.02 -0.82 9.03
CA CYS A 124 4.33 -2.18 8.62
C CYS A 124 5.83 -2.50 8.67
N LYS A 125 6.16 -3.80 8.70
CA LYS A 125 7.56 -4.29 8.69
C LYS A 125 8.29 -3.93 7.42
N ASN A 126 7.61 -3.97 6.28
CA ASN A 126 8.21 -3.70 4.98
C ASN A 126 8.65 -2.25 4.82
N ASP A 127 7.94 -1.30 5.43
CA ASP A 127 8.40 0.09 5.54
C ASP A 127 9.65 0.22 6.42
N ILE A 128 9.80 -0.59 7.48
CA ILE A 128 11.01 -0.61 8.31
C ILE A 128 12.21 -1.08 7.50
N LEU A 129 12.03 -2.13 6.69
CA LEU A 129 13.06 -2.61 5.77
C LEU A 129 13.42 -1.52 4.74
N ALA A 130 12.41 -0.85 4.15
CA ALA A 130 12.62 0.24 3.21
C ALA A 130 13.31 1.46 3.85
N MET A 131 13.05 1.74 5.12
CA MET A 131 13.75 2.79 5.87
C MET A 131 15.24 2.53 6.04
N GLY A 132 15.66 1.26 6.12
CA GLY A 132 17.08 0.88 6.10
C GLY A 132 17.81 1.27 4.81
N ASN A 133 17.06 1.49 3.72
CA ASN A 133 17.60 2.04 2.47
C ASN A 133 17.63 3.59 2.47
N CYS A 134 16.94 4.26 3.41
CA CYS A 134 16.87 5.72 3.50
C CYS A 134 17.99 6.31 4.36
N PHE A 135 18.20 5.73 5.54
CA PHE A 135 19.13 6.24 6.56
C PHE A 135 20.01 5.12 7.11
N ILE A 136 21.18 5.49 7.66
CA ILE A 136 22.06 4.57 8.36
C ILE A 136 21.54 4.41 9.79
N GLU A 137 21.17 3.16 10.14
CA GLU A 137 20.67 2.79 11.48
C GLU A 137 19.51 3.67 12.01
N PRO A 138 18.42 3.87 11.24
CA PRO A 138 17.29 4.66 11.71
C PRO A 138 16.60 3.98 12.88
N GLU A 139 16.21 4.76 13.88
CA GLU A 139 15.36 4.30 14.98
C GLU A 139 13.90 4.27 14.51
N VAL A 140 13.40 3.08 14.17
CA VAL A 140 12.02 2.89 13.68
C VAL A 140 11.21 2.07 14.68
N ARG A 141 9.93 2.43 14.87
CA ARG A 141 8.97 1.71 15.71
C ARG A 141 7.79 1.25 14.88
N LEU A 142 7.42 -0.02 15.05
CA LEU A 142 6.25 -0.63 14.41
C LEU A 142 5.00 -0.38 15.25
N ILE A 143 4.17 0.57 14.82
CA ILE A 143 2.91 0.92 15.49
C ILE A 143 1.80 1.00 14.44
N PRO A 144 0.80 0.12 14.48
CA PRO A 144 -0.28 0.14 13.51
C PRO A 144 -1.17 1.37 13.71
N PHE A 145 -1.96 1.68 12.70
CA PHE A 145 -3.11 2.56 12.93
C PHE A 145 -4.21 1.78 13.67
N TYR A 146 -4.95 2.51 14.50
CA TYR A 146 -6.25 2.08 14.98
C TYR A 146 -7.30 3.04 14.42
N LEU A 147 -8.55 2.59 14.37
CA LEU A 147 -9.67 3.37 13.86
C LEU A 147 -10.69 3.52 14.97
N MET A 148 -10.99 4.77 15.36
CA MET A 148 -11.89 5.08 16.47
C MET A 148 -13.27 4.42 16.32
N GLU A 149 -13.80 4.39 15.10
CA GLU A 149 -15.11 3.82 14.77
C GLU A 149 -15.19 2.30 14.98
N LEU A 150 -14.04 1.61 15.00
CA LEU A 150 -14.00 0.16 15.17
C LEU A 150 -14.07 -0.30 16.64
N GLU A 151 -14.00 0.62 17.61
CA GLU A 151 -14.07 0.31 19.05
C GLU A 151 -15.50 0.04 19.53
N THR A 152 -16.50 0.68 18.93
CA THR A 152 -17.88 0.72 19.45
C THR A 152 -18.83 -0.32 18.87
N GLY A 153 -18.40 -1.10 17.86
CA GLY A 153 -19.33 -1.81 16.96
C GLY A 153 -19.34 -3.33 16.96
N ALA A 154 -18.62 -4.03 17.85
CA ALA A 154 -18.69 -5.50 17.89
C ALA A 154 -19.63 -6.00 18.97
N GLU A 155 -20.93 -5.75 18.79
CA GLU A 155 -21.89 -6.69 19.33
C GLU A 155 -21.80 -7.97 18.49
N GLU A 156 -21.70 -9.12 19.16
CA GLU A 156 -21.58 -10.46 18.58
C GLU A 156 -22.86 -10.85 17.84
N ASN A 157 -23.15 -10.22 16.70
CA ASN A 157 -24.16 -10.70 15.78
C ASN A 157 -23.62 -11.98 15.12
N THR A 158 -24.11 -13.10 15.68
CA THR A 158 -23.76 -14.49 15.40
C THR A 158 -24.65 -15.13 14.32
N SER A 159 -25.62 -14.39 13.75
CA SER A 159 -26.47 -14.94 12.70
C SER A 159 -25.85 -14.72 11.32
N THR A 160 -24.98 -15.62 10.87
CA THR A 160 -24.65 -15.71 9.44
C THR A 160 -25.54 -16.77 8.80
N SER A 161 -26.55 -16.35 8.07
CA SER A 161 -27.18 -17.23 7.07
C SER A 161 -26.13 -17.60 6.04
N ARG A 162 -26.02 -18.89 5.68
CA ARG A 162 -25.21 -19.30 4.53
C ARG A 162 -25.78 -18.64 3.28
N VAL A 163 -24.97 -17.82 2.64
CA VAL A 163 -25.26 -17.29 1.30
C VAL A 163 -24.82 -18.33 0.28
N GLU A 164 -25.64 -18.58 -0.74
CA GLU A 164 -25.24 -19.42 -1.87
C GLU A 164 -24.21 -18.66 -2.73
N GLY A 165 -23.08 -19.30 -3.06
CA GLY A 165 -22.00 -18.70 -3.85
C GLY A 165 -20.97 -17.88 -3.05
N SER A 166 -19.90 -17.46 -3.74
CA SER A 166 -18.83 -16.63 -3.15
C SER A 166 -19.02 -15.15 -3.51
N HIS A 167 -19.19 -14.28 -2.51
CA HIS A 167 -19.23 -12.82 -2.74
C HIS A 167 -17.84 -12.21 -2.53
N PHE A 168 -17.25 -11.69 -3.60
CA PHE A 168 -15.99 -10.96 -3.55
C PHE A 168 -16.23 -9.46 -3.50
N VAL A 169 -15.40 -8.75 -2.77
CA VAL A 169 -15.51 -7.29 -2.62
C VAL A 169 -14.13 -6.63 -2.73
N TYR A 170 -14.05 -5.57 -3.53
CA TYR A 170 -12.92 -4.65 -3.55
C TYR A 170 -13.41 -3.25 -3.13
N ILE A 171 -12.67 -2.59 -2.24
CA ILE A 171 -12.97 -1.21 -1.80
C ILE A 171 -11.71 -0.37 -1.96
N GLY A 172 -11.73 0.59 -2.89
CA GLY A 172 -10.59 1.47 -3.12
C GLY A 172 -10.68 2.23 -4.44
N ARG A 173 -9.73 3.14 -4.65
CA ARG A 173 -9.62 3.87 -5.93
C ARG A 173 -9.29 2.89 -7.06
N LEU A 174 -9.98 3.01 -8.19
CA LEU A 174 -9.70 2.24 -9.39
C LEU A 174 -8.48 2.85 -10.09
N SER A 175 -7.28 2.42 -9.70
CA SER A 175 -6.03 2.88 -10.31
C SER A 175 -5.18 1.71 -10.79
N VAL A 176 -4.31 1.97 -11.78
CA VAL A 176 -3.40 0.95 -12.34
C VAL A 176 -2.48 0.35 -11.28
N GLN A 177 -2.07 1.15 -10.30
CA GLN A 177 -1.23 0.71 -9.17
C GLN A 177 -1.97 -0.24 -8.21
N LYS A 178 -3.30 -0.18 -8.16
CA LYS A 178 -4.12 -1.13 -7.40
C LYS A 178 -4.34 -2.46 -8.13
N ASN A 179 -3.84 -2.60 -9.36
CA ASN A 179 -3.81 -3.84 -10.13
C ASN A 179 -5.20 -4.53 -10.30
N ILE A 180 -6.25 -3.74 -10.53
CA ILE A 180 -7.62 -4.26 -10.65
C ILE A 180 -7.79 -5.17 -11.89
N HIS A 181 -7.05 -4.88 -12.95
CA HIS A 181 -6.98 -5.74 -14.13
C HIS A 181 -6.40 -7.14 -13.83
N GLY A 182 -5.38 -7.22 -12.96
CA GLY A 182 -4.87 -8.48 -12.42
C GLY A 182 -5.89 -9.23 -11.56
N LEU A 183 -6.69 -8.50 -10.76
CA LEU A 183 -7.83 -9.06 -10.01
C LEU A 183 -8.80 -9.79 -10.95
N ILE A 184 -9.27 -9.07 -11.98
CA ILE A 184 -10.25 -9.57 -12.96
C ILE A 184 -9.68 -10.77 -13.71
N TYR A 185 -8.41 -10.71 -14.13
CA TYR A 185 -7.76 -11.84 -14.78
C TYR A 185 -7.67 -13.06 -13.86
N GLY A 186 -7.34 -12.87 -12.58
CA GLY A 186 -7.36 -13.93 -11.57
C GLY A 186 -8.74 -14.60 -11.45
N LEU A 187 -9.83 -13.83 -11.42
CA LEU A 187 -11.19 -14.39 -11.37
C LEU A 187 -11.58 -15.15 -12.64
N PHE A 188 -11.20 -14.65 -13.81
CA PHE A 188 -11.36 -15.39 -15.06
C PHE A 188 -10.62 -16.74 -15.01
N ARG A 189 -9.38 -16.75 -14.53
CA ARG A 189 -8.59 -17.99 -14.39
C ARG A 189 -9.22 -18.94 -13.37
N LEU A 190 -9.77 -18.40 -12.28
CA LEU A 190 -10.53 -19.17 -11.30
C LEU A 190 -11.76 -19.83 -11.95
N SER A 191 -12.54 -19.10 -12.76
CA SER A 191 -13.71 -19.68 -13.44
C SER A 191 -13.34 -20.71 -14.51
N GLN A 192 -12.20 -20.57 -15.18
CA GLN A 192 -11.71 -21.59 -16.10
C GLN A 192 -11.35 -22.90 -15.36
N LYS A 193 -10.81 -22.78 -14.13
CA LYS A 193 -10.42 -23.93 -13.31
C LYS A 193 -11.59 -24.56 -12.58
N PHE A 194 -12.61 -23.76 -12.23
CA PHE A 194 -13.82 -24.18 -11.53
C PHE A 194 -15.06 -23.63 -12.24
N PRO A 195 -15.48 -24.24 -13.36
CA PRO A 195 -16.59 -23.74 -14.18
C PRO A 195 -17.93 -23.64 -13.43
N ASP A 196 -18.14 -24.52 -12.46
CA ASP A 196 -19.37 -24.59 -11.65
C ASP A 196 -19.34 -23.64 -10.44
N LEU A 197 -18.26 -22.86 -10.25
CA LEU A 197 -18.17 -21.92 -9.14
C LEU A 197 -19.08 -20.72 -9.37
N ASP A 198 -20.10 -20.61 -8.53
CA ASP A 198 -20.91 -19.40 -8.43
C ASP A 198 -20.20 -18.34 -7.59
N TYR A 199 -20.07 -17.14 -8.17
CA TYR A 199 -19.43 -16.00 -7.52
C TYR A 199 -19.83 -14.69 -8.17
N SER A 200 -19.74 -13.62 -7.37
CA SER A 200 -19.86 -12.23 -7.80
C SER A 200 -18.69 -11.40 -7.25
N LEU A 201 -18.41 -10.27 -7.89
CA LEU A 201 -17.44 -9.28 -7.47
C LEU A 201 -18.09 -7.89 -7.47
N ASP A 202 -18.09 -7.23 -6.32
CA ASP A 202 -18.41 -5.80 -6.22
C ASP A 202 -17.14 -4.96 -6.14
N LEU A 203 -17.01 -4.00 -7.06
CA LEU A 203 -15.94 -3.00 -7.10
C LEU A 203 -16.47 -1.65 -6.60
N PHE A 204 -16.16 -1.29 -5.35
CA PHE A 204 -16.48 0.01 -4.77
C PHE A 204 -15.32 1.00 -4.95
N GLY A 205 -15.59 2.12 -5.63
CA GLY A 205 -14.66 3.23 -5.82
C GLY A 205 -14.69 3.83 -7.22
N GLU A 206 -13.90 4.89 -7.40
CA GLU A 206 -13.77 5.65 -8.65
C GLU A 206 -12.31 5.71 -9.12
N THR A 207 -12.13 6.07 -10.38
CA THR A 207 -10.79 6.36 -10.94
C THR A 207 -10.24 7.67 -10.39
N ASP A 208 -8.94 7.69 -10.11
CA ASP A 208 -8.25 8.91 -9.64
C ASP A 208 -7.36 9.56 -10.71
N ASN A 209 -7.18 8.90 -11.87
CA ASN A 209 -6.34 9.32 -12.99
C ASN A 209 -4.92 9.79 -12.59
N LEU A 210 -4.44 9.42 -11.40
CA LEU A 210 -3.14 9.85 -10.87
C LEU A 210 -1.99 9.05 -11.49
N GLY A 211 -2.28 7.84 -11.97
CA GLY A 211 -1.29 6.94 -12.57
C GLY A 211 -0.22 6.51 -11.57
N CYS A 212 1.05 6.61 -11.97
CA CYS A 212 2.20 6.43 -11.10
C CYS A 212 2.98 7.75 -11.00
N PRO A 213 2.71 8.59 -9.98
CA PRO A 213 3.30 9.92 -9.86
C PRO A 213 4.83 9.92 -9.90
N HIS A 214 5.46 8.88 -9.33
CA HIS A 214 6.92 8.73 -9.27
C HIS A 214 7.59 8.45 -10.61
N LEU A 215 6.80 8.04 -11.61
CA LEU A 215 7.22 7.80 -12.99
C LEU A 215 6.62 8.80 -13.98
N GLU A 216 5.73 9.70 -13.52
CA GLU A 216 4.87 10.55 -14.38
C GLU A 216 4.06 9.78 -15.43
N TYR A 217 3.87 8.48 -15.19
CA TYR A 217 3.09 7.62 -16.05
C TYR A 217 1.61 7.80 -15.72
N LYS A 218 0.78 8.12 -16.71
CA LYS A 218 -0.67 8.22 -16.58
C LYS A 218 -1.35 7.23 -17.50
N PHE A 219 -2.44 6.65 -17.02
CA PHE A 219 -3.33 5.84 -17.84
C PHE A 219 -4.73 6.43 -17.72
N GLU A 220 -5.20 7.04 -18.80
CA GLU A 220 -6.53 7.63 -18.85
C GLU A 220 -7.58 6.54 -19.08
N ASN A 221 -8.82 6.79 -18.65
CA ASN A 221 -9.96 5.90 -18.88
C ASN A 221 -9.77 4.47 -18.36
N TYR A 222 -9.07 4.32 -17.21
CA TYR A 222 -8.81 2.99 -16.65
C TYR A 222 -10.10 2.21 -16.35
N GLU A 223 -11.16 2.86 -15.88
CA GLU A 223 -12.45 2.20 -15.66
C GLU A 223 -13.07 1.66 -16.96
N LEU A 224 -12.95 2.40 -18.06
CA LEU A 224 -13.42 1.94 -19.37
C LEU A 224 -12.65 0.68 -19.80
N PHE A 225 -11.32 0.71 -19.69
CA PHE A 225 -10.47 -0.46 -19.94
C PHE A 225 -10.89 -1.66 -19.09
N LEU A 226 -11.19 -1.47 -17.79
CA LEU A 226 -11.64 -2.54 -16.92
C LEU A 226 -13.00 -3.12 -17.36
N LYS A 227 -13.96 -2.27 -17.76
CA LYS A 227 -15.27 -2.72 -18.27
C LYS A 227 -15.15 -3.50 -19.57
N GLU A 228 -14.31 -3.02 -20.50
CA GLU A 228 -13.99 -3.74 -21.73
C GLU A 228 -13.31 -5.08 -21.46
N LEU A 229 -12.38 -5.13 -20.50
CA LEU A 229 -11.74 -6.36 -20.08
C LEU A 229 -12.73 -7.37 -19.50
N VAL A 230 -13.66 -6.93 -18.64
CA VAL A 230 -14.75 -7.77 -18.11
C VAL A 230 -15.61 -8.33 -19.25
N GLY A 231 -15.98 -7.49 -20.23
CA GLY A 231 -16.73 -7.90 -21.41
C GLY A 231 -15.98 -8.94 -22.25
N LYS A 232 -14.71 -8.68 -22.55
CA LYS A 232 -13.81 -9.57 -23.30
C LYS A 232 -13.63 -10.93 -22.65
N LEU A 233 -13.66 -10.99 -21.32
CA LEU A 233 -13.51 -12.22 -20.54
C LEU A 233 -14.84 -12.93 -20.25
N GLY A 234 -15.98 -12.37 -20.68
CA GLY A 234 -17.31 -12.94 -20.44
C GLY A 234 -17.73 -12.87 -18.97
N LEU A 235 -17.30 -11.85 -18.22
CA LEU A 235 -17.53 -11.69 -16.79
C LEU A 235 -18.61 -10.64 -16.45
N LEU A 236 -19.38 -10.16 -17.44
CA LEU A 236 -20.34 -9.05 -17.26
C LEU A 236 -21.36 -9.30 -16.14
N GLU A 237 -21.88 -10.52 -16.03
CA GLU A 237 -22.85 -10.90 -14.98
C GLU A 237 -22.21 -11.17 -13.61
N LYS A 238 -20.88 -11.24 -13.55
CA LYS A 238 -20.13 -11.58 -12.33
C LYS A 238 -19.43 -10.36 -11.70
N VAL A 239 -19.26 -9.26 -12.42
CA VAL A 239 -18.49 -8.09 -11.94
C VAL A 239 -19.35 -6.82 -11.97
N ASN A 240 -19.62 -6.29 -10.79
CA ASN A 240 -20.42 -5.08 -10.61
C ASN A 240 -19.52 -3.88 -10.28
N PHE A 241 -19.54 -2.86 -11.14
CA PHE A 241 -18.91 -1.58 -10.85
C PHE A 241 -19.88 -0.72 -10.04
N ARG A 242 -19.64 -0.57 -8.74
CA ARG A 242 -20.52 0.15 -7.81
C ARG A 242 -20.29 1.66 -7.81
N GLY A 243 -19.17 2.12 -8.37
CA GLY A 243 -18.76 3.53 -8.36
C GLY A 243 -18.44 4.02 -6.94
N TYR A 244 -18.44 5.34 -6.73
CA TYR A 244 -18.27 5.90 -5.40
C TYR A 244 -19.50 5.61 -4.53
N VAL A 245 -19.26 4.94 -3.41
CA VAL A 245 -20.23 4.73 -2.36
C VAL A 245 -19.62 5.22 -1.06
N ASN A 246 -20.39 6.00 -0.30
CA ASN A 246 -19.92 6.46 1.01
C ASN A 246 -19.68 5.25 1.94
N ARG A 247 -18.68 5.38 2.80
CA ARG A 247 -18.20 4.30 3.66
C ARG A 247 -19.29 3.70 4.55
N ASP A 248 -20.05 4.52 5.25
CA ASP A 248 -21.10 4.05 6.18
C ASP A 248 -22.13 3.20 5.45
N LYS A 249 -22.41 3.55 4.18
CA LYS A 249 -23.29 2.78 3.31
C LYS A 249 -22.65 1.46 2.86
N ILE A 250 -21.37 1.45 2.49
CA ILE A 250 -20.65 0.20 2.18
C ILE A 250 -20.71 -0.73 3.40
N GLU A 251 -20.43 -0.22 4.59
CA GLU A 251 -20.45 -1.04 5.80
C GLU A 251 -21.84 -1.56 6.11
N SER A 252 -22.87 -0.71 5.99
CA SER A 252 -24.26 -1.15 6.16
C SER A 252 -24.69 -2.20 5.12
N GLU A 253 -24.22 -2.12 3.88
CA GLU A 253 -24.52 -3.10 2.83
C GLU A 253 -23.83 -4.45 3.08
N LEU A 254 -22.61 -4.42 3.62
CA LEU A 254 -21.77 -5.60 3.80
C LEU A 254 -21.90 -6.27 5.17
N ASN A 255 -22.46 -5.57 6.17
CA ASN A 255 -22.54 -6.06 7.55
C ASN A 255 -23.30 -7.39 7.69
N ASP A 256 -24.28 -7.62 6.83
CA ASP A 256 -25.22 -8.75 6.96
C ASP A 256 -24.90 -9.92 6.01
N SER A 257 -23.87 -9.80 5.16
CA SER A 257 -23.53 -10.81 4.17
C SER A 257 -22.06 -11.23 4.29
N PRO A 258 -21.73 -12.53 4.38
CA PRO A 258 -20.35 -12.99 4.30
C PRO A 258 -19.73 -12.62 2.95
N TYR A 259 -18.53 -12.05 2.97
CA TYR A 259 -17.78 -11.72 1.77
C TYR A 259 -16.28 -12.00 1.95
N ILE A 260 -15.57 -12.03 0.82
CA ILE A 260 -14.11 -12.13 0.77
C ILE A 260 -13.57 -10.82 0.18
N PHE A 261 -12.85 -10.05 0.99
CA PHE A 261 -12.19 -8.83 0.55
C PHE A 261 -10.99 -9.15 -0.34
N LEU A 262 -10.85 -8.46 -1.46
CA LEU A 262 -9.76 -8.61 -2.40
C LEU A 262 -8.96 -7.32 -2.50
N SER A 263 -7.63 -7.40 -2.45
CA SER A 263 -6.76 -6.27 -2.80
C SER A 263 -5.42 -6.75 -3.37
N PRO A 264 -5.26 -6.79 -4.71
CA PRO A 264 -4.00 -7.15 -5.36
C PRO A 264 -3.05 -5.97 -5.52
N SER A 265 -3.21 -4.93 -4.69
CA SER A 265 -2.51 -3.67 -4.82
C SER A 265 -0.99 -3.83 -4.83
N MET A 266 -0.33 -3.13 -5.75
CA MET A 266 1.13 -3.00 -5.79
C MET A 266 1.53 -1.52 -5.68
N HIS A 267 0.64 -0.70 -5.11
CA HIS A 267 0.90 0.72 -4.92
C HIS A 267 2.07 0.88 -3.94
N SER A 268 3.02 1.76 -4.23
CA SER A 268 4.17 2.07 -3.34
C SER A 268 3.79 2.73 -2.01
N ASP A 269 2.49 2.92 -1.78
CA ASP A 269 1.88 3.56 -0.60
C ASP A 269 0.75 2.66 -0.08
N GLU A 270 0.93 1.34 -0.20
CA GLU A 270 0.05 0.38 0.46
C GLU A 270 0.66 -0.01 1.81
N ASN A 271 0.98 1.00 2.63
CA ASN A 271 1.72 0.85 3.88
C ASN A 271 0.92 0.23 5.03
N PHE A 272 -0.42 0.25 4.92
CA PHE A 272 -1.31 -0.28 5.95
C PHE A 272 -2.54 -0.98 5.39
N GLY A 273 -3.20 -0.43 4.37
CA GLY A 273 -4.42 -1.04 3.79
C GLY A 273 -5.65 -0.96 4.70
N ILE A 274 -6.13 0.25 5.01
CA ILE A 274 -7.30 0.48 5.90
C ILE A 274 -8.54 -0.32 5.47
N ALA A 275 -8.81 -0.42 4.16
CA ALA A 275 -9.95 -1.16 3.65
C ALA A 275 -9.89 -2.66 4.02
N ALA A 276 -8.69 -3.24 4.04
CA ALA A 276 -8.48 -4.61 4.49
C ALA A 276 -8.78 -4.74 5.98
N LEU A 277 -8.23 -3.85 6.83
CA LEU A 277 -8.50 -3.86 8.28
C LEU A 277 -9.99 -3.75 8.59
N ARG A 278 -10.71 -2.84 7.93
CA ARG A 278 -12.17 -2.69 8.11
C ARG A 278 -12.92 -3.96 7.73
N SER A 279 -12.57 -4.57 6.60
CA SER A 279 -13.20 -5.82 6.17
C SER A 279 -12.95 -6.97 7.15
N LEU A 280 -11.70 -7.11 7.61
CA LEU A 280 -11.31 -8.11 8.61
C LEU A 280 -12.01 -7.88 9.95
N ARG A 281 -12.23 -6.62 10.34
CA ARG A 281 -12.99 -6.26 11.55
C ARG A 281 -14.45 -6.71 11.48
N GLN A 282 -15.07 -6.59 10.32
CA GLN A 282 -16.44 -7.08 10.07
C GLN A 282 -16.52 -8.62 10.03
N GLY A 283 -15.36 -9.30 10.03
CA GLY A 283 -15.25 -10.75 10.05
C GLY A 283 -15.07 -11.37 8.67
N ALA A 284 -14.90 -10.57 7.62
CA ALA A 284 -14.60 -11.06 6.28
C ALA A 284 -13.25 -11.78 6.24
N LEU A 285 -13.08 -12.64 5.24
CA LEU A 285 -11.76 -13.12 4.83
C LEU A 285 -11.13 -12.07 3.90
N ALA A 286 -9.81 -12.13 3.73
CA ALA A 286 -9.09 -11.26 2.82
C ALA A 286 -8.10 -12.05 1.95
N VAL A 287 -8.09 -11.77 0.65
CA VAL A 287 -7.03 -12.18 -0.27
C VAL A 287 -6.28 -10.92 -0.71
N LEU A 288 -5.02 -10.83 -0.34
CA LEU A 288 -4.20 -9.64 -0.47
C LEU A 288 -2.94 -9.94 -1.29
N SER A 289 -2.35 -8.93 -1.92
CA SER A 289 -0.95 -9.01 -2.36
C SER A 289 -0.02 -9.11 -1.16
N ASP A 290 1.07 -9.85 -1.28
CA ASP A 290 2.16 -9.88 -0.29
C ASP A 290 3.05 -8.63 -0.46
N TRP A 291 2.48 -7.46 -0.15
CA TRP A 291 3.04 -6.15 -0.51
C TRP A 291 2.77 -5.11 0.58
N GLY A 292 3.78 -4.33 0.95
CA GLY A 292 3.68 -3.28 1.95
C GLY A 292 3.05 -3.76 3.26
N GLY A 293 2.04 -3.05 3.74
CA GLY A 293 1.30 -3.38 4.96
C GLY A 293 0.43 -4.63 4.87
N HIS A 294 0.12 -5.12 3.66
CA HIS A 294 -0.61 -6.37 3.54
C HIS A 294 0.19 -7.57 4.07
N HIS A 295 1.52 -7.49 4.02
CA HIS A 295 2.43 -8.54 4.49
C HIS A 295 2.24 -8.89 5.97
N ASP A 296 1.84 -7.92 6.80
CA ASP A 296 1.76 -8.07 8.25
C ASP A 296 0.43 -8.68 8.71
N TYR A 297 -0.64 -8.61 7.90
CA TYR A 297 -1.96 -9.07 8.30
C TYR A 297 -2.06 -10.57 8.66
N PRO A 298 -1.41 -11.52 7.95
CA PRO A 298 -1.46 -12.93 8.30
C PRO A 298 -0.99 -13.26 9.72
N GLU A 299 -0.07 -12.48 10.29
CA GLU A 299 0.41 -12.68 11.67
C GLU A 299 -0.69 -12.37 12.69
N HIS A 300 -1.51 -11.36 12.41
CA HIS A 300 -2.52 -10.87 13.35
C HIS A 300 -3.90 -11.47 13.10
N PHE A 301 -4.20 -11.87 11.86
CA PHE A 301 -5.45 -12.49 11.45
C PHE A 301 -5.20 -13.88 10.83
N PRO A 302 -4.69 -14.83 11.63
CA PRO A 302 -4.44 -16.18 11.14
C PRO A 302 -5.73 -16.78 10.59
N GLU A 303 -5.62 -17.57 9.52
CA GLU A 303 -6.73 -18.24 8.83
C GLU A 303 -7.75 -17.31 8.15
N LYS A 304 -7.65 -15.98 8.32
CA LYS A 304 -8.52 -15.03 7.62
C LYS A 304 -7.87 -14.34 6.44
N VAL A 305 -6.54 -14.29 6.43
CA VAL A 305 -5.79 -13.53 5.43
C VAL A 305 -4.92 -14.48 4.61
N PHE A 306 -5.08 -14.39 3.29
CA PHE A 306 -4.33 -15.16 2.31
C PHE A 306 -3.55 -14.19 1.43
N THR A 307 -2.23 -14.18 1.56
CA THR A 307 -1.36 -13.33 0.74
C THR A 307 -0.86 -14.07 -0.49
N ALA A 308 -0.89 -13.40 -1.63
CA ALA A 308 -0.36 -13.87 -2.91
C ALA A 308 0.96 -13.17 -3.24
N LYS A 309 1.91 -13.92 -3.80
CA LYS A 309 3.26 -13.41 -4.05
C LYS A 309 3.29 -12.28 -5.09
N ILE A 310 4.15 -11.31 -4.82
CA ILE A 310 4.62 -10.34 -5.81
C ILE A 310 6.01 -10.77 -6.29
N GLN A 311 6.17 -10.88 -7.61
CA GLN A 311 7.38 -11.33 -8.26
C GLN A 311 8.12 -10.18 -8.94
N GLU A 312 9.44 -10.30 -9.02
CA GLU A 312 10.34 -9.36 -9.69
C GLU A 312 10.25 -9.49 -11.21
N GLY A 313 9.73 -8.47 -11.88
CA GLY A 313 9.74 -8.42 -13.34
C GLY A 313 10.81 -7.51 -13.92
N ASN A 314 11.12 -7.74 -15.20
CA ASN A 314 11.96 -6.84 -15.99
C ASN A 314 11.37 -5.42 -16.06
N ASP A 315 10.04 -5.29 -16.07
CA ASP A 315 9.29 -4.03 -16.02
C ASP A 315 8.75 -3.76 -14.59
N GLY A 316 9.47 -4.23 -13.57
CA GLY A 316 9.11 -4.12 -12.15
C GLY A 316 8.09 -5.15 -11.68
N PRO A 317 7.57 -4.97 -10.44
CA PRO A 317 6.81 -6.00 -9.75
C PRO A 317 5.56 -6.39 -10.52
N PHE A 318 5.19 -7.67 -10.40
CA PHE A 318 3.91 -8.17 -10.89
C PHE A 318 3.33 -9.19 -9.92
N LEU A 319 2.00 -9.30 -9.92
CA LEU A 319 1.29 -10.29 -9.14
C LEU A 319 1.43 -11.67 -9.79
N ASP A 320 1.80 -12.68 -9.01
CA ASP A 320 1.74 -14.08 -9.44
C ASP A 320 0.26 -14.50 -9.55
N ILE A 321 -0.26 -14.58 -10.77
CA ILE A 321 -1.67 -14.90 -11.03
C ILE A 321 -2.03 -16.32 -10.58
N GLU A 322 -1.13 -17.29 -10.70
CA GLU A 322 -1.43 -18.66 -10.28
C GLU A 322 -1.46 -18.79 -8.76
N ASP A 323 -0.52 -18.13 -8.07
CA ASP A 323 -0.57 -18.06 -6.61
C ASP A 323 -1.82 -17.29 -6.15
N TRP A 324 -2.18 -16.17 -6.80
CA TRP A 324 -3.41 -15.43 -6.53
C TRP A 324 -4.67 -16.31 -6.67
N VAL A 325 -4.81 -17.06 -7.76
CA VAL A 325 -5.92 -18.01 -7.96
C VAL A 325 -5.94 -19.08 -6.86
N LYS A 326 -4.78 -19.58 -6.46
CA LYS A 326 -4.67 -20.53 -5.34
C LYS A 326 -5.14 -19.91 -4.02
N LYS A 327 -4.80 -18.64 -3.74
CA LYS A 327 -5.27 -17.93 -2.54
C LYS A 327 -6.76 -17.66 -2.55
N LEU A 328 -7.33 -17.31 -3.71
CA LEU A 328 -8.78 -17.21 -3.91
C LEU A 328 -9.47 -18.54 -3.57
N GLN A 329 -8.96 -19.65 -4.10
CA GLN A 329 -9.50 -20.98 -3.81
C GLN A 329 -9.43 -21.32 -2.31
N GLN A 330 -8.31 -21.00 -1.64
CA GLN A 330 -8.15 -21.22 -0.20
C GLN A 330 -9.16 -20.40 0.61
N ALA A 331 -9.36 -19.13 0.26
CA ALA A 331 -10.34 -18.27 0.91
C ALA A 331 -11.78 -18.77 0.71
N ILE A 332 -12.14 -19.23 -0.50
CA ILE A 332 -13.45 -19.83 -0.76
C ILE A 332 -13.68 -21.05 0.14
N VAL A 333 -12.72 -21.98 0.19
CA VAL A 333 -12.82 -23.15 1.06
C VAL A 333 -12.97 -22.74 2.52
N GLN A 334 -12.16 -21.79 2.99
CA GLN A 334 -12.22 -21.31 4.36
C GLN A 334 -13.53 -20.57 4.69
N SER A 335 -14.16 -19.91 3.72
CA SER A 335 -15.44 -19.21 3.93
C SER A 335 -16.58 -20.15 4.30
N THR A 336 -16.45 -21.45 4.00
CA THR A 336 -17.41 -22.48 4.39
C THR A 336 -17.28 -22.92 5.85
N ASN A 337 -16.16 -22.57 6.50
CA ASN A 337 -15.91 -22.87 7.90
C ASN A 337 -16.39 -21.71 8.78
N GLU A 338 -16.99 -22.03 9.94
CA GLU A 338 -17.31 -21.01 10.95
C GLU A 338 -16.01 -20.41 11.50
N SER A 339 -15.71 -19.15 11.15
CA SER A 339 -14.60 -18.42 11.76
C SER A 339 -15.11 -17.60 12.94
N LYS A 340 -14.41 -17.67 14.08
CA LYS A 340 -14.70 -16.78 15.19
C LYS A 340 -14.38 -15.33 14.79
N LYS A 341 -15.29 -14.42 15.09
CA LYS A 341 -15.04 -12.97 15.01
C LYS A 341 -14.13 -12.58 16.17
N SER A 342 -12.81 -12.70 16.01
CA SER A 342 -11.83 -12.08 16.90
C SER A 342 -11.14 -10.93 16.19
N PHE A 343 -11.05 -9.78 16.87
CA PHE A 343 -10.26 -8.65 16.41
C PHE A 343 -8.99 -8.55 17.28
N PRO A 344 -7.79 -8.51 16.67
CA PRO A 344 -6.55 -8.53 17.43
C PRO A 344 -6.37 -7.25 18.26
N ASP A 345 -5.96 -7.41 19.52
CA ASP A 345 -5.64 -6.27 20.38
C ASP A 345 -4.50 -5.42 19.83
N TYR A 346 -3.65 -5.97 18.96
CA TYR A 346 -2.59 -5.23 18.26
C TYR A 346 -3.10 -3.96 17.56
N TYR A 347 -4.32 -3.98 17.02
CA TYR A 347 -4.97 -2.86 16.34
C TYR A 347 -5.92 -2.06 17.24
N SER A 348 -5.93 -2.31 18.56
CA SER A 348 -6.76 -1.58 19.50
C SER A 348 -6.13 -0.23 19.87
N LYS A 349 -6.97 0.77 20.21
CA LYS A 349 -6.47 2.06 20.72
C LYS A 349 -5.58 1.85 21.94
N ARG A 350 -5.98 0.95 22.85
CA ARG A 350 -5.22 0.63 24.07
C ARG A 350 -3.79 0.22 23.72
N SER A 351 -3.60 -0.73 22.81
CA SER A 351 -2.26 -1.18 22.40
C SER A 351 -1.45 -0.04 21.78
N VAL A 352 -2.05 0.77 20.91
CA VAL A 352 -1.37 1.92 20.29
C VAL A 352 -0.97 2.98 21.32
N VAL A 353 -1.87 3.33 22.25
CA VAL A 353 -1.62 4.28 23.34
C VAL A 353 -0.50 3.80 24.26
N GLU A 354 -0.47 2.50 24.59
CA GLU A 354 0.59 1.89 25.39
C GLU A 354 1.96 1.99 24.69
N LYS A 355 2.01 1.73 23.37
CA LYS A 355 3.23 1.90 22.57
C LYS A 355 3.70 3.36 22.51
N PHE A 356 2.80 4.32 22.34
CA PHE A 356 3.15 5.74 22.40
C PHE A 356 3.64 6.16 23.79
N ARG A 357 3.02 5.66 24.86
CA ARG A 357 3.46 5.93 26.23
C ARG A 357 4.85 5.35 26.49
N ALA A 358 5.16 4.17 25.95
CA ALA A 358 6.49 3.59 26.03
C ALA A 358 7.54 4.52 25.39
N ILE A 359 7.29 5.03 24.18
CA ILE A 359 8.18 6.00 23.51
C ILE A 359 8.41 7.25 24.37
N LEU A 360 7.37 7.79 25.00
CA LEU A 360 7.50 8.99 25.84
C LEU A 360 8.39 8.74 27.06
N ASN A 361 8.31 7.54 27.64
CA ASN A 361 9.11 7.16 28.81
C ASN A 361 10.54 6.74 28.44
N GLU A 362 10.86 6.52 27.17
CA GLU A 362 12.22 6.22 26.72
C GLU A 362 13.13 7.44 26.89
N PRO A 363 14.31 7.29 27.53
CA PRO A 363 15.28 8.38 27.62
C PRO A 363 15.76 8.77 26.23
N VAL A 364 15.95 10.08 26.02
CA VAL A 364 16.51 10.59 24.76
C VAL A 364 17.98 10.19 24.69
N LYS A 365 18.34 9.44 23.64
CA LYS A 365 19.71 8.96 23.36
C LYS A 365 20.56 10.02 22.65
N GLU A 366 21.64 9.58 22.02
CA GLU A 366 22.59 10.33 21.17
C GLU A 366 21.92 11.42 20.32
N GLN A 367 22.57 12.58 20.28
CA GLN A 367 22.12 13.75 19.50
C GLN A 367 22.86 13.88 18.17
N ASP A 368 23.65 12.86 17.80
CA ASP A 368 24.42 12.84 16.58
C ASP A 368 23.51 12.93 15.34
N PRO A 369 23.97 13.56 14.24
CA PRO A 369 23.21 13.62 13.00
C PRO A 369 22.80 12.23 12.52
N LEU A 370 21.57 12.11 12.03
CA LEU A 370 21.14 10.90 11.32
C LEU A 370 21.66 10.96 9.89
N GLU A 371 22.51 10.00 9.53
CA GLU A 371 23.14 9.95 8.22
C GLU A 371 22.23 9.30 7.17
N MET A 372 22.22 9.87 5.97
CA MET A 372 21.55 9.32 4.80
C MET A 372 22.44 8.23 4.15
N THR A 373 21.83 7.17 3.64
CA THR A 373 22.56 6.15 2.85
C THR A 373 23.04 6.74 1.52
N ASP A 374 24.01 6.07 0.88
CA ASP A 374 24.43 6.45 -0.48
C ASP A 374 23.28 6.29 -1.48
N LEU A 375 22.46 5.24 -1.34
CA LEU A 375 21.30 5.00 -2.20
C LEU A 375 20.28 6.14 -2.14
N ALA A 376 19.93 6.63 -0.94
CA ALA A 376 19.02 7.76 -0.80
C ALA A 376 19.64 9.08 -1.31
N ARG A 377 20.98 9.23 -1.18
CA ARG A 377 21.71 10.35 -1.80
C ARG A 377 21.58 10.34 -3.31
N ASP A 378 21.74 9.18 -3.93
CA ASP A 378 21.62 8.99 -5.37
C ASP A 378 20.20 9.27 -5.85
N ILE A 379 19.17 8.81 -5.14
CA ILE A 379 17.76 9.16 -5.42
C ILE A 379 17.55 10.66 -5.39
N LEU A 380 18.05 11.36 -4.36
CA LEU A 380 17.92 12.80 -4.26
C LEU A 380 18.64 13.51 -5.41
N GLY A 381 19.82 13.01 -5.79
CA GLY A 381 20.60 13.47 -6.94
C GLY A 381 19.84 13.32 -8.25
N GLU A 382 19.27 12.14 -8.50
CA GLU A 382 18.47 11.83 -9.69
C GLU A 382 17.21 12.69 -9.76
N ARG A 383 16.46 12.80 -8.66
CA ARG A 383 15.28 13.67 -8.58
C ARG A 383 15.61 15.13 -8.91
N ASN A 384 16.79 15.61 -8.54
CA ASN A 384 17.19 16.98 -8.87
C ASN A 384 17.39 17.19 -10.38
N ARG A 385 17.63 16.14 -11.17
CA ARG A 385 17.74 16.22 -12.63
C ARG A 385 16.38 16.49 -13.29
N TYR A 386 15.29 15.98 -12.72
CA TYR A 386 13.93 16.25 -13.20
C TYR A 386 13.40 17.66 -12.88
N LYS A 387 14.08 18.44 -12.03
CA LYS A 387 13.64 19.81 -11.63
C LYS A 387 13.65 20.83 -12.77
N GLY A 388 14.29 20.53 -13.90
CA GLY A 388 14.34 21.42 -15.08
C GLY A 388 12.99 21.60 -15.79
N GLU A 389 11.98 20.80 -15.48
CA GLU A 389 10.72 20.71 -16.23
C GLU A 389 9.58 21.58 -15.67
N GLY A 390 9.91 22.72 -15.04
CA GLY A 390 8.97 23.83 -14.77
C GLY A 390 7.87 23.57 -13.72
N SER A 391 7.77 22.36 -13.16
CA SER A 391 6.91 22.05 -12.02
C SER A 391 7.71 21.31 -10.94
N ILE A 392 7.21 21.29 -9.70
CA ILE A 392 7.69 20.34 -8.68
C ILE A 392 7.17 18.97 -9.11
N GLY A 393 7.75 18.40 -10.18
CA GLY A 393 7.39 17.09 -10.69
C GLY A 393 7.57 16.07 -9.57
N ASN A 394 6.60 15.15 -9.47
CA ASN A 394 6.65 14.05 -8.52
C ASN A 394 7.53 12.90 -9.03
N ARG A 395 8.12 13.03 -10.24
CA ARG A 395 9.03 12.05 -10.82
C ARG A 395 10.29 11.91 -9.99
N ILE A 396 10.63 10.65 -9.73
CA ILE A 396 11.81 10.25 -8.97
C ILE A 396 12.60 9.22 -9.78
N PHE A 397 11.89 8.33 -10.47
CA PHE A 397 12.47 7.20 -11.16
C PHE A 397 12.20 7.30 -12.67
N SER A 398 13.11 6.72 -13.43
CA SER A 398 13.05 6.69 -14.89
C SER A 398 12.03 5.67 -15.40
N SER A 399 11.92 4.52 -14.73
CA SER A 399 10.99 3.42 -15.03
C SER A 399 10.81 2.52 -13.80
N PHE A 400 9.99 1.47 -13.92
CA PHE A 400 9.90 0.42 -12.90
C PHE A 400 11.16 -0.44 -12.75
N SER A 401 12.03 -0.44 -13.76
CA SER A 401 13.30 -1.16 -13.78
C SER A 401 14.46 -0.31 -13.24
N ASP A 402 14.17 0.89 -12.74
CA ASP A 402 15.17 1.82 -12.23
C ASP A 402 15.97 1.16 -11.08
N PRO A 403 17.30 1.02 -11.22
CA PRO A 403 18.12 0.35 -10.23
C PRO A 403 18.11 1.06 -8.87
N LEU A 404 17.79 2.37 -8.83
CA LEU A 404 17.64 3.10 -7.57
C LEU A 404 16.34 2.74 -6.84
N TRP A 405 15.29 2.34 -7.56
CA TRP A 405 14.01 1.98 -6.94
C TRP A 405 13.96 0.52 -6.49
N LYS A 406 14.64 -0.36 -7.24
CA LYS A 406 14.61 -1.81 -7.02
C LYS A 406 14.84 -2.24 -5.55
N PRO A 407 15.82 -1.71 -4.79
CA PRO A 407 16.00 -2.08 -3.38
C PRO A 407 14.77 -1.77 -2.52
N PHE A 408 14.08 -0.65 -2.78
CA PHE A 408 12.85 -0.31 -2.07
C PHE A 408 11.71 -1.26 -2.42
N LEU A 409 11.55 -1.60 -3.70
CA LEU A 409 10.54 -2.57 -4.15
C LEU A 409 10.78 -3.95 -3.53
N GLN A 410 12.04 -4.38 -3.42
CA GLN A 410 12.44 -5.63 -2.77
C GLN A 410 12.12 -5.60 -1.26
N SER A 411 12.50 -4.53 -0.56
CA SER A 411 12.12 -4.33 0.84
C SER A 411 10.61 -4.29 1.05
N TYR A 412 9.86 -3.88 0.03
CA TYR A 412 8.42 -3.71 0.12
C TYR A 412 7.59 -4.96 -0.20
N GLY A 413 8.22 -6.03 -0.68
CA GLY A 413 7.56 -7.32 -0.92
C GLY A 413 7.85 -7.94 -2.30
N MET A 414 8.65 -7.30 -3.15
CA MET A 414 9.04 -7.88 -4.44
C MET A 414 10.02 -9.05 -4.23
N GLY A 415 9.52 -10.27 -4.44
CA GLY A 415 10.31 -11.49 -4.35
C GLY A 415 10.95 -11.89 -5.68
N PRO A 416 11.95 -12.79 -5.67
CA PRO A 416 12.56 -13.28 -6.88
C PRO A 416 11.55 -14.04 -7.75
N THR A 417 11.66 -13.89 -9.07
CA THR A 417 10.85 -14.66 -10.02
C THR A 417 11.38 -16.07 -10.17
N ILE A 418 10.50 -17.04 -9.97
CA ILE A 418 10.80 -18.46 -10.18
C ILE A 418 10.14 -18.88 -11.49
N ILE A 419 10.93 -18.85 -12.57
CA ILE A 419 10.47 -19.30 -13.89
C ILE A 419 10.60 -20.81 -13.96
N ASN A 420 9.51 -21.52 -13.70
CA ASN A 420 9.42 -22.94 -14.01
C ASN A 420 9.04 -23.09 -15.48
N CYS A 421 10.01 -23.34 -16.35
CA CYS A 421 9.75 -23.58 -17.77
C CYS A 421 8.85 -24.84 -17.94
N GLY A 422 7.56 -24.61 -18.15
CA GLY A 422 6.57 -25.63 -18.47
C GLY A 422 6.32 -25.72 -19.98
N LYS A 423 5.54 -26.72 -20.39
CA LYS A 423 5.12 -26.86 -21.80
C LYS A 423 3.92 -26.01 -22.16
N LEU A 424 3.15 -25.53 -21.19
CA LEU A 424 1.92 -24.78 -21.39
C LEU A 424 1.97 -23.47 -20.58
N MET A 425 1.71 -22.37 -21.25
CA MET A 425 1.70 -21.03 -20.68
C MET A 425 0.39 -20.33 -21.01
N ALA A 426 -0.22 -19.65 -20.04
CA ALA A 426 -1.35 -18.76 -20.23
C ALA A 426 -0.85 -17.32 -20.45
N LEU A 427 -1.34 -16.68 -21.52
CA LEU A 427 -1.06 -15.28 -21.84
C LEU A 427 -2.10 -14.34 -21.23
N VAL A 428 -1.66 -13.18 -20.74
CA VAL A 428 -2.56 -12.12 -20.23
C VAL A 428 -3.58 -11.66 -21.28
N PRO A 429 -4.80 -11.26 -20.88
CA PRO A 429 -5.87 -10.94 -21.82
C PRO A 429 -5.75 -9.57 -22.50
N TRP A 430 -4.91 -8.66 -22.02
CA TRP A 430 -4.58 -7.39 -22.68
C TRP A 430 -3.44 -7.54 -23.72
N SER A 431 -3.40 -8.70 -24.39
CA SER A 431 -2.46 -9.01 -25.46
C SER A 431 -3.17 -9.33 -26.78
N SER A 432 -2.42 -9.21 -27.86
CA SER A 432 -2.79 -9.65 -29.22
C SER A 432 -1.61 -10.38 -29.87
N ILE A 433 -1.91 -11.31 -30.77
CA ILE A 433 -0.92 -12.07 -31.52
C ILE A 433 -1.21 -11.92 -33.00
N ALA A 434 -0.23 -11.43 -33.77
CA ALA A 434 -0.29 -11.27 -35.22
C ALA A 434 1.12 -11.36 -35.81
N ASP A 435 1.26 -11.95 -36.99
CA ASP A 435 2.52 -11.96 -37.77
C ASP A 435 3.78 -12.40 -36.98
N ASN A 436 3.64 -13.42 -36.13
CA ASN A 436 4.70 -13.92 -35.23
C ASN A 436 5.21 -12.88 -34.21
N GLU A 437 4.36 -11.92 -33.84
CA GLU A 437 4.60 -10.97 -32.77
C GLU A 437 3.47 -11.03 -31.74
N ILE A 438 3.83 -10.92 -30.47
CA ILE A 438 2.91 -10.76 -29.35
C ILE A 438 3.00 -9.31 -28.88
N THR A 439 1.91 -8.58 -29.00
CA THR A 439 1.79 -7.22 -28.46
C THR A 439 1.05 -7.28 -27.12
N VAL A 440 1.64 -6.74 -26.06
CA VAL A 440 1.00 -6.60 -24.75
C VAL A 440 0.76 -5.12 -24.49
N SER A 441 -0.50 -4.73 -24.26
CA SER A 441 -0.90 -3.35 -23.93
C SER A 441 -1.24 -3.25 -22.44
N ASP A 442 -0.22 -3.23 -21.60
CA ASP A 442 -0.41 -3.23 -20.15
C ASP A 442 -0.77 -1.82 -19.67
N PRO A 443 -1.88 -1.64 -18.93
CA PRO A 443 -2.32 -0.31 -18.51
C PRO A 443 -1.36 0.32 -17.50
N HIS A 444 -0.57 -0.47 -16.77
CA HIS A 444 0.40 -0.01 -15.78
C HIS A 444 1.81 0.14 -16.35
N LYS A 445 2.23 -0.71 -17.29
CA LYS A 445 3.60 -0.81 -17.81
C LYS A 445 3.78 -0.31 -19.25
N GLY A 446 2.68 0.03 -19.92
CA GLY A 446 2.65 0.48 -21.31
C GLY A 446 2.66 -0.68 -22.31
N ILE A 447 3.01 -0.37 -23.56
CA ILE A 447 3.01 -1.35 -24.65
C ILE A 447 4.37 -2.06 -24.74
N ARG A 448 4.34 -3.36 -25.01
CA ARG A 448 5.51 -4.22 -25.26
C ARG A 448 5.26 -5.14 -26.45
N HIS A 449 6.34 -5.46 -27.16
CA HIS A 449 6.34 -6.33 -28.33
C HIS A 449 7.32 -7.47 -28.11
N PHE A 450 6.89 -8.70 -28.40
CA PHE A 450 7.71 -9.90 -28.32
C PHE A 450 7.61 -10.64 -29.66
N ALA A 451 8.65 -10.51 -30.48
CA ALA A 451 8.78 -11.34 -31.66
C ALA A 451 9.06 -12.79 -31.22
N TYR A 452 8.44 -13.76 -31.88
CA TYR A 452 8.64 -15.17 -31.56
C TYR A 452 8.81 -16.01 -32.81
N SER A 453 9.38 -17.19 -32.62
CA SER A 453 9.49 -18.25 -33.61
C SER A 453 8.78 -19.51 -33.10
N GLU A 454 8.48 -20.45 -34.00
CA GLU A 454 7.85 -21.71 -33.59
C GLU A 454 8.80 -22.50 -32.68
N GLY A 455 8.28 -22.98 -31.56
CA GLY A 455 9.08 -23.68 -30.56
C GLY A 455 8.29 -24.63 -29.65
N PRO A 456 8.93 -25.15 -28.59
CA PRO A 456 8.37 -26.26 -27.82
C PRO A 456 7.31 -25.84 -26.78
N THR A 457 7.14 -24.54 -26.52
CA THR A 457 6.21 -24.05 -25.51
C THR A 457 4.89 -23.68 -26.15
N VAL A 458 3.79 -24.23 -25.64
CA VAL A 458 2.43 -23.90 -26.06
C VAL A 458 1.96 -22.69 -25.27
N LEU A 459 1.78 -21.56 -25.94
CA LEU A 459 1.16 -20.36 -25.42
C LEU A 459 -0.35 -20.39 -25.71
N LYS A 460 -1.17 -20.32 -24.66
CA LYS A 460 -2.64 -20.28 -24.74
C LYS A 460 -3.13 -18.89 -24.41
N ASN A 461 -3.87 -18.26 -25.32
CA ASN A 461 -4.50 -16.96 -25.06
C ASN A 461 -5.85 -17.12 -24.32
N HIS A 462 -6.45 -15.99 -23.92
CA HIS A 462 -7.74 -15.98 -23.21
C HIS A 462 -8.93 -16.54 -24.03
N LEU A 463 -8.82 -16.62 -25.37
CA LEU A 463 -9.83 -17.25 -26.24
C LEU A 463 -9.63 -18.77 -26.36
N GLY A 464 -8.56 -19.30 -25.78
CA GLY A 464 -8.21 -20.72 -25.86
C GLY A 464 -7.40 -21.12 -27.09
N ASN A 465 -7.02 -20.17 -27.96
CA ASN A 465 -6.14 -20.45 -29.08
C ASN A 465 -4.73 -20.78 -28.57
N CYS A 466 -4.12 -21.79 -29.17
CA CYS A 466 -2.77 -22.24 -28.85
C CYS A 466 -1.78 -21.83 -29.93
N TYR A 467 -0.60 -21.37 -29.51
CA TYR A 467 0.51 -20.95 -30.37
C TYR A 467 1.77 -21.63 -29.87
N ASN A 468 2.57 -22.20 -30.77
CA ASN A 468 3.88 -22.75 -30.42
C ASN A 468 4.90 -21.61 -30.47
N ILE A 469 5.56 -21.33 -29.34
CA ILE A 469 6.56 -20.28 -29.23
C ILE A 469 7.90 -20.87 -28.74
N ASP A 470 9.00 -20.23 -29.12
CA ASP A 470 10.32 -20.57 -28.60
C ASP A 470 10.45 -20.29 -27.10
N SER A 471 11.37 -21.02 -26.47
CA SER A 471 11.60 -20.95 -25.03
C SER A 471 12.11 -19.59 -24.57
N GLU A 472 12.79 -18.83 -25.44
CA GLU A 472 13.31 -17.50 -25.12
C GLU A 472 12.15 -16.51 -24.97
N THR A 473 11.25 -16.47 -25.94
CA THR A 473 10.01 -15.68 -25.89
C THR A 473 9.19 -16.06 -24.67
N ALA A 474 9.02 -17.35 -24.38
CA ALA A 474 8.32 -17.81 -23.19
C ALA A 474 8.98 -17.29 -21.89
N ALA A 475 10.31 -17.35 -21.80
CA ALA A 475 11.05 -16.82 -20.66
C ALA A 475 10.88 -15.30 -20.52
N GLN A 476 10.87 -14.56 -21.64
CA GLN A 476 10.60 -13.11 -21.64
C GLN A 476 9.17 -12.80 -21.17
N LEU A 477 8.15 -13.48 -21.70
CA LEU A 477 6.77 -13.26 -21.24
C LEU A 477 6.61 -13.53 -19.74
N ALA A 478 7.25 -14.60 -19.23
CA ALA A 478 7.24 -14.93 -17.81
C ALA A 478 8.00 -13.88 -16.97
N SER A 479 9.18 -13.43 -17.41
CA SER A 479 9.98 -12.44 -16.67
C SER A 479 9.37 -11.04 -16.67
N HIS A 480 8.43 -10.74 -17.57
CA HIS A 480 7.66 -9.50 -17.55
C HIS A 480 6.31 -9.62 -16.81
N GLY A 481 5.91 -10.85 -16.43
CA GLY A 481 4.62 -11.12 -15.80
C GLY A 481 3.44 -11.19 -16.76
N TYR A 482 3.69 -11.36 -18.06
CA TYR A 482 2.66 -11.47 -19.09
C TYR A 482 2.30 -12.92 -19.47
N GLY A 483 3.12 -13.87 -19.02
CA GLY A 483 2.90 -15.30 -19.17
C GLY A 483 2.98 -16.04 -17.84
N SER A 484 2.06 -16.95 -17.59
CA SER A 484 2.09 -17.83 -16.42
C SER A 484 2.05 -19.29 -16.86
N TYR A 485 2.95 -20.13 -16.36
CA TYR A 485 2.91 -21.56 -16.66
C TYR A 485 1.80 -22.24 -15.87
N ILE A 486 1.01 -23.10 -16.53
CA ILE A 486 -0.24 -23.68 -15.99
C ILE A 486 -0.25 -25.20 -15.98
#